data_AF-A0A1F8VG96-F1
#
_entry.id   AF-A0A1F8VG96-F1
#
_cell.length_a   1.000
_cell.length_b   1.000
_cell.length_c   1.000
_cell.angle_alpha   90.00
_cell.angle_beta   90.00
_cell.angle_gamma   90.00
#
_symmetry.space_group_name_H-M   'P 1'
#
loop_
_entity.id
_entity.type
_entity.pdbx_description
1 polymer ?
#
loop_
_entity_poly.entity_id
_entity_poly.type
_entity_poly.pdbx_seq_one_letter_code
_entity_poly.pdbx_strand_id
1 'polypeptide(L)'
;MPENMVVKYNTPTCTRITFTAQGLENLNNKYHAEVRGLPGFIHNFLKGRPSRHRDGIVKAVYLYPVLEELDSQSLTLLMPNPTYHEHITDPKKIEALKYQSAGFGLVSWFIYPALFNEHFKRQENDAGGAPGYGIMQQFKNHIEGEAQNQLDEFPQWYRTGSMPEDEFKRRGSFSKLDRSNSQEFIVEMEEQYDHQPYLATILDLDVDPKFSLQYLTQLKKNVMDHLQRVYKVDRGDQVNFYFHFPYYNKTTTLHLHVRVNQEAHGLELGRCFMLDDIIHQLETGKTVKALILARGAIHVDGDGDKIFKEVDGIDVKEKVENPFFDINLSGPIWNLQEAIKYFYSKKSVAGNRKLPVPEWLVAETITLLRGKAEQLSYGQLTTVLSALGAIMNYGENRPSQNALRECVQNSLDALSKASKAEHGDSERGVIMADAFRYSTQPPHAQPKLMPLPKPNTDQLMDDGLEKIQQNGIVLRGGS
;
A
#
# COMPACT_ATOMS: atom_id res chain seq x y z
N MET A 1 -8.02 9.70 -3.08
CA MET A 1 -6.96 8.87 -2.46
C MET A 1 -6.14 8.18 -3.55
N PRO A 2 -4.80 8.05 -3.41
CA PRO A 2 -3.97 7.33 -4.38
C PRO A 2 -4.40 5.86 -4.54
N GLU A 3 -4.52 5.34 -5.77
CA GLU A 3 -5.03 3.98 -6.05
C GLU A 3 -4.28 2.90 -5.27
N ASN A 4 -2.96 3.03 -5.14
CA ASN A 4 -2.12 2.09 -4.39
C ASN A 4 -2.44 2.04 -2.88
N MET A 5 -2.86 3.15 -2.26
CA MET A 5 -3.27 3.19 -0.85
C MET A 5 -4.63 2.55 -0.63
N VAL A 6 -5.57 2.83 -1.54
CA VAL A 6 -6.90 2.21 -1.52
C VAL A 6 -6.74 0.71 -1.60
N VAL A 7 -5.98 0.20 -2.57
CA VAL A 7 -5.78 -1.25 -2.76
C VAL A 7 -5.05 -1.88 -1.57
N LYS A 8 -4.06 -1.22 -0.99
CA LYS A 8 -3.27 -1.78 0.13
C LYS A 8 -4.12 -2.07 1.37
N TYR A 9 -4.97 -1.12 1.77
CA TYR A 9 -5.67 -1.17 3.06
C TYR A 9 -7.12 -1.66 2.96
N ASN A 10 -7.67 -1.74 1.75
CA ASN A 10 -9.04 -2.19 1.51
C ASN A 10 -9.12 -3.73 1.40
N THR A 11 -8.70 -4.42 2.45
CA THR A 11 -8.82 -5.87 2.58
C THR A 11 -10.03 -6.24 3.42
N PRO A 12 -10.72 -7.37 3.18
CA PRO A 12 -11.92 -7.75 3.93
C PRO A 12 -11.63 -8.05 5.41
N THR A 13 -10.39 -8.40 5.72
CA THR A 13 -9.95 -8.68 7.09
C THR A 13 -8.73 -7.87 7.48
N CYS A 14 -8.55 -7.68 8.79
CA CYS A 14 -7.43 -6.98 9.40
C CYS A 14 -7.06 -7.61 10.75
N THR A 15 -6.05 -7.05 11.43
CA THR A 15 -5.70 -7.43 12.80
C THR A 15 -6.16 -6.37 13.79
N ARG A 16 -6.86 -6.79 14.85
CA ARG A 16 -7.29 -5.93 15.95
C ARG A 16 -6.38 -6.11 17.16
N ILE A 17 -5.91 -5.01 17.72
CA ILE A 17 -5.02 -4.97 18.87
C ILE A 17 -5.71 -4.17 19.98
N THR A 18 -5.73 -4.71 21.19
CA THR A 18 -6.19 -3.99 22.39
C THR A 18 -5.11 -3.99 23.45
N PHE A 19 -5.07 -2.91 24.23
CA PHE A 19 -4.00 -2.64 25.18
C PHE A 19 -4.55 -2.44 26.58
N THR A 20 -3.85 -2.97 27.57
CA THR A 20 -3.96 -2.56 28.97
C THR A 20 -2.86 -1.54 29.30
N ALA A 21 -3.00 -0.80 30.40
CA ALA A 21 -1.96 0.14 30.85
C ALA A 21 -0.61 -0.58 31.10
N GLN A 22 -0.65 -1.78 31.67
CA GLN A 22 0.53 -2.63 31.86
C GLN A 22 1.06 -3.15 30.52
N GLY A 23 0.18 -3.51 29.58
CA GLY A 23 0.58 -3.94 28.24
C GLY A 23 1.33 -2.86 27.46
N LEU A 24 0.93 -1.59 27.59
CA LEU A 24 1.68 -0.47 26.99
C LEU A 24 3.06 -0.28 27.63
N GLU A 25 3.16 -0.44 28.95
CA GLU A 25 4.44 -0.39 29.65
C GLU A 25 5.37 -1.53 29.19
N ASN A 26 4.87 -2.76 29.18
CA ASN A 26 5.61 -3.93 28.75
C ASN A 26 6.04 -3.82 27.28
N LEU A 27 5.19 -3.27 26.41
CA LEU A 27 5.52 -3.04 25.02
C LEU A 27 6.62 -2.00 24.86
N ASN A 28 6.59 -0.90 25.64
CA ASN A 28 7.66 0.09 25.61
C ASN A 28 8.98 -0.53 26.04
N ASN A 29 8.98 -1.25 27.16
CA ASN A 29 10.17 -1.96 27.65
C ASN A 29 10.71 -2.96 26.64
N LYS A 30 9.83 -3.70 25.93
CA LYS A 30 10.24 -4.63 24.87
C LYS A 30 10.86 -3.90 23.67
N TYR A 31 10.35 -2.74 23.26
CA TYR A 31 11.02 -1.94 22.22
C TYR A 31 12.44 -1.58 22.64
N HIS A 32 12.62 -1.03 23.83
CA HIS A 32 13.94 -0.61 24.34
C HIS A 32 14.92 -1.78 24.52
N ALA A 33 14.43 -2.93 25.00
CA ALA A 33 15.26 -4.10 25.25
C ALA A 33 15.64 -4.88 23.98
N GLU A 34 14.76 -4.98 22.99
CA GLU A 34 14.93 -5.92 21.88
C GLU A 34 15.12 -5.25 20.50
N VAL A 35 14.84 -3.95 20.38
CA VAL A 35 15.02 -3.25 19.11
C VAL A 35 16.41 -2.64 19.05
N ARG A 36 17.07 -2.85 17.90
CA ARG A 36 18.31 -2.13 17.54
C ARG A 36 17.95 -0.74 17.03
N GLY A 37 18.72 0.31 17.34
CA GLY A 37 18.36 1.72 17.13
C GLY A 37 17.53 2.09 15.88
N LEU A 38 18.15 2.79 14.92
CA LEU A 38 17.41 3.30 13.76
C LEU A 38 16.86 2.17 12.87
N PRO A 39 15.74 2.37 12.15
CA PRO A 39 15.33 1.45 11.09
C PRO A 39 16.46 1.18 10.10
N GLY A 40 16.57 -0.05 9.60
CA GLY A 40 17.72 -0.46 8.78
C GLY A 40 17.95 0.43 7.55
N PHE A 41 16.89 0.98 6.97
CA PHE A 41 17.00 1.91 5.84
C PHE A 41 17.47 3.31 6.22
N ILE A 42 17.12 3.80 7.41
CA ILE A 42 17.64 5.08 7.93
C ILE A 42 19.10 4.91 8.34
N HIS A 43 19.44 3.81 9.02
CA HIS A 43 20.81 3.47 9.35
C HIS A 43 21.72 3.39 8.12
N ASN A 44 21.28 2.63 7.10
CA ASN A 44 22.01 2.55 5.84
C ASN A 44 22.10 3.90 5.14
N PHE A 45 21.02 4.69 5.18
CA PHE A 45 21.04 6.06 4.65
C PHE A 45 22.13 6.88 5.34
N LEU A 46 22.18 6.96 6.67
CA LEU A 46 23.19 7.76 7.38
C LEU A 46 24.63 7.24 7.17
N LYS A 47 24.80 5.94 6.90
CA LYS A 47 26.10 5.35 6.54
C LYS A 47 26.48 5.51 5.06
N GLY A 48 25.77 6.36 4.30
CA GLY A 48 26.04 6.57 2.88
C GLY A 48 25.81 5.34 2.00
N ARG A 49 25.18 4.27 2.51
CA ARG A 49 24.94 3.02 1.75
C ARG A 49 23.85 3.23 0.68
N PRO A 50 23.69 2.31 -0.29
CA PRO A 50 22.70 2.50 -1.35
C PRO A 50 21.29 2.54 -0.76
N SER A 51 20.51 3.56 -1.10
CA SER A 51 19.11 3.70 -0.67
C SER A 51 18.28 4.41 -1.76
N ARG A 52 16.94 4.26 -1.71
CA ARG A 52 16.02 5.02 -2.59
C ARG A 52 16.20 6.54 -2.47
N HIS A 53 16.71 7.02 -1.34
CA HIS A 53 16.89 8.44 -1.06
C HIS A 53 18.24 8.98 -1.55
N ARG A 54 19.20 8.12 -1.91
CA ARG A 54 20.53 8.54 -2.38
C ARG A 54 20.44 9.39 -3.65
N ASP A 55 19.64 8.97 -4.64
CA ASP A 55 19.41 9.75 -5.87
C ASP A 55 18.82 11.13 -5.56
N GLY A 56 17.85 11.16 -4.64
CA GLY A 56 17.21 12.39 -4.18
C GLY A 56 18.18 13.36 -3.50
N ILE A 57 19.11 12.88 -2.68
CA ILE A 57 20.13 13.74 -2.06
C ILE A 57 21.09 14.32 -3.09
N VAL A 58 21.61 13.46 -3.98
CA VAL A 58 22.59 13.89 -4.99
C VAL A 58 21.98 14.97 -5.89
N LYS A 59 20.71 14.81 -6.27
CA LYS A 59 20.01 15.76 -7.16
C LYS A 59 19.40 16.96 -6.43
N ALA A 60 18.97 16.79 -5.18
CA ALA A 60 18.13 17.75 -4.47
C ALA A 60 18.26 17.63 -2.93
N VAL A 61 19.49 17.75 -2.41
CA VAL A 61 19.81 17.66 -0.97
C VAL A 61 18.91 18.51 -0.07
N TYR A 62 18.42 19.65 -0.55
CA TYR A 62 17.58 20.55 0.24
C TYR A 62 16.21 19.96 0.62
N LEU A 63 15.80 18.85 -0.02
CA LEU A 63 14.60 18.06 0.30
C LEU A 63 14.76 17.17 1.53
N TYR A 64 15.99 17.02 2.02
CA TYR A 64 16.33 16.12 3.12
C TYR A 64 16.90 16.91 4.30
N PRO A 65 16.24 17.96 4.82
CA PRO A 65 16.85 18.76 5.87
C PRO A 65 17.01 17.94 7.15
N VAL A 66 18.13 18.16 7.84
CA VAL A 66 18.23 17.88 9.27
C VAL A 66 17.65 19.08 9.98
N LEU A 67 16.60 18.85 10.75
CA LEU A 67 15.95 19.86 11.58
C LEU A 67 16.60 19.80 12.95
N GLU A 68 17.04 20.95 13.44
CA GLU A 68 17.53 21.13 14.79
C GLU A 68 16.38 21.71 15.61
N GLU A 69 15.92 20.96 16.62
CA GLU A 69 14.78 21.39 17.44
C GLU A 69 15.20 22.18 18.69
N LEU A 70 16.09 21.63 19.52
CA LEU A 70 16.43 22.20 20.83
C LEU A 70 17.93 22.32 20.99
N ASP A 71 18.45 23.51 21.31
CA ASP A 71 19.85 23.84 21.65
C ASP A 71 20.89 22.93 20.97
N SER A 72 20.66 22.63 19.69
CA SER A 72 21.34 21.65 18.85
C SER A 72 21.35 20.18 19.32
N GLN A 73 20.84 19.77 20.48
CA GLN A 73 20.98 18.40 20.97
C GLN A 73 20.09 17.40 20.22
N SER A 74 18.84 17.72 19.93
CA SER A 74 17.93 16.84 19.18
C SER A 74 18.05 17.06 17.68
N LEU A 75 18.13 15.97 16.92
CA LEU A 75 18.23 15.99 15.48
C LEU A 75 17.07 15.20 14.87
N THR A 76 16.38 15.80 13.91
CA THR A 76 15.35 15.13 13.14
C THR A 76 15.68 15.15 11.66
N LEU A 77 15.70 13.99 11.01
CA LEU A 77 15.84 13.90 9.57
C LEU A 77 14.46 13.91 8.90
N LEU A 78 14.16 14.95 8.11
CA LEU A 78 12.95 14.98 7.28
C LEU A 78 13.22 14.39 5.91
N MET A 79 12.36 13.49 5.43
CA MET A 79 12.55 12.80 4.16
C MET A 79 11.24 12.74 3.36
N PRO A 80 11.29 12.80 2.02
CA PRO A 80 10.13 12.45 1.20
C PRO A 80 9.70 11.00 1.43
N ASN A 81 8.39 10.71 1.52
CA ASN A 81 7.93 9.35 1.75
C ASN A 81 8.05 8.52 0.45
N PRO A 82 8.94 7.51 0.39
CA PRO A 82 9.21 6.76 -0.84
C PRO A 82 8.08 5.83 -1.25
N THR A 83 7.06 5.66 -0.41
CA THR A 83 5.87 4.81 -0.68
C THR A 83 4.93 5.45 -1.71
N TYR A 84 4.95 6.78 -1.81
CA TYR A 84 3.93 7.52 -2.55
C TYR A 84 4.44 8.26 -3.77
N HIS A 85 5.77 8.38 -3.91
CA HIS A 85 6.34 9.13 -5.01
C HIS A 85 7.61 8.46 -5.50
N GLU A 86 7.53 7.83 -6.67
CA GLU A 86 8.68 7.25 -7.35
C GLU A 86 9.64 8.34 -7.91
N HIS A 87 9.24 9.62 -7.88
CA HIS A 87 9.90 10.70 -8.62
C HIS A 87 10.03 12.06 -7.90
N ILE A 88 10.19 12.12 -6.57
CA ILE A 88 10.62 13.38 -5.90
C ILE A 88 12.12 13.58 -6.10
N THR A 89 12.55 13.65 -7.35
CA THR A 89 13.94 13.86 -7.75
C THR A 89 14.11 14.94 -8.81
N ASP A 90 13.01 15.50 -9.32
CA ASP A 90 13.04 16.67 -10.21
C ASP A 90 12.72 17.95 -9.41
N PRO A 91 13.75 18.75 -9.05
CA PRO A 91 13.59 20.07 -8.43
C PRO A 91 12.50 20.95 -9.04
N LYS A 92 12.32 20.89 -10.36
CA LYS A 92 11.40 21.76 -11.09
C LYS A 92 9.92 21.39 -10.89
N LYS A 93 9.65 20.19 -10.34
CA LYS A 93 8.28 19.66 -10.15
C LYS A 93 7.84 19.62 -8.71
N ILE A 94 8.71 19.97 -7.75
CA ILE A 94 8.43 19.88 -6.32
C ILE A 94 7.22 20.74 -5.92
N GLU A 95 7.19 22.00 -6.37
CA GLU A 95 6.07 22.91 -6.06
C GLU A 95 4.74 22.41 -6.65
N ALA A 96 4.81 21.66 -7.76
CA ALA A 96 3.63 21.11 -8.42
C ALA A 96 3.02 19.91 -7.69
N LEU A 97 3.75 19.27 -6.76
CA LEU A 97 3.29 18.08 -6.03
C LEU A 97 2.01 18.37 -5.23
N LYS A 98 1.87 19.57 -4.66
CA LYS A 98 0.70 19.93 -3.85
C LYS A 98 -0.61 19.99 -4.65
N TYR A 99 -0.52 20.17 -5.97
CA TYR A 99 -1.67 20.23 -6.87
C TYR A 99 -2.03 18.88 -7.50
N GLN A 100 -1.26 17.83 -7.22
CA GLN A 100 -1.60 16.49 -7.69
C GLN A 100 -2.82 15.96 -6.94
N SER A 101 -3.72 15.26 -7.62
CA SER A 101 -4.92 14.66 -7.02
C SER A 101 -4.61 13.64 -5.90
N ALA A 102 -3.39 13.12 -5.89
CA ALA A 102 -2.87 12.19 -4.88
C ALA A 102 -2.26 12.89 -3.65
N GLY A 103 -2.01 14.21 -3.73
CA GLY A 103 -1.21 14.96 -2.76
C GLY A 103 0.20 14.40 -2.60
N PHE A 104 0.88 14.77 -1.50
CA PHE A 104 2.18 14.19 -1.16
C PHE A 104 2.40 13.97 0.33
N GLY A 105 3.44 13.20 0.66
CA GLY A 105 3.77 12.90 2.04
C GLY A 105 5.28 12.93 2.32
N LEU A 106 5.63 13.41 3.51
CA LEU A 106 6.97 13.38 4.08
C LEU A 106 6.94 12.55 5.38
N VAL A 107 8.11 12.10 5.82
CA VAL A 107 8.29 11.45 7.13
C VAL A 107 9.50 12.07 7.81
N SER A 108 9.34 12.52 9.05
CA SER A 108 10.46 12.94 9.90
C SER A 108 10.88 11.77 10.77
N TRP A 109 12.18 11.59 11.02
CA TRP A 109 12.74 10.53 11.86
C TRP A 109 13.58 11.17 12.96
N PHE A 110 13.27 10.86 14.21
CA PHE A 110 14.14 11.21 15.33
C PHE A 110 15.47 10.49 15.16
N ILE A 111 16.57 11.24 15.22
CA ILE A 111 17.92 10.71 15.15
C ILE A 111 18.55 10.92 16.51
N TYR A 112 18.88 9.80 17.16
CA TYR A 112 19.62 9.84 18.40
C TYR A 112 20.99 10.52 18.20
N PRO A 113 21.38 11.52 19.02
CA PRO A 113 22.49 12.41 18.67
C PRO A 113 23.83 11.69 18.50
N ALA A 114 24.06 10.63 19.29
CA ALA A 114 25.27 9.82 19.19
C ALA A 114 25.42 9.14 17.81
N LEU A 115 24.32 8.71 17.19
CA LEU A 115 24.32 8.07 15.88
C LEU A 115 24.67 9.04 14.74
N PHE A 116 24.60 10.34 15.01
CA PHE A 116 24.96 11.37 14.04
C PHE A 116 26.46 11.72 14.09
N ASN A 117 27.02 11.78 15.30
CA ASN A 117 28.40 12.23 15.54
C ASN A 117 29.50 11.27 15.05
N GLU A 118 29.21 9.97 14.86
CA GLU A 118 30.20 9.00 14.37
C GLU A 118 30.69 9.28 12.93
N HIS A 119 29.86 9.92 12.10
CA HIS A 119 30.15 10.14 10.67
C HIS A 119 30.10 11.62 10.26
N PHE A 120 29.37 12.46 10.99
CA PHE A 120 29.19 13.87 10.66
C PHE A 120 29.54 14.71 11.89
N LYS A 121 30.83 15.04 12.05
CA LYS A 121 31.26 15.94 13.12
C LYS A 121 30.54 17.28 12.94
N ARG A 122 29.86 17.76 13.98
CA ARG A 122 29.45 19.17 14.05
C ARG A 122 30.70 20.02 13.84
N GLN A 123 30.74 20.77 12.76
CA GLN A 123 31.63 21.92 12.72
C GLN A 123 30.88 23.05 13.40
N GLU A 124 31.24 23.30 14.65
CA GLU A 124 31.08 24.64 15.19
C GLU A 124 31.86 25.57 14.25
N ASN A 125 31.15 26.44 13.52
CA ASN A 125 31.61 27.66 12.86
C ASN A 125 31.46 27.77 11.32
N ASP A 126 30.89 28.93 10.95
CA ASP A 126 31.29 29.80 9.84
C ASP A 126 30.73 29.68 8.42
N ALA A 127 29.44 29.37 8.26
CA ALA A 127 28.72 29.91 7.10
C ALA A 127 27.27 30.18 7.47
N GLY A 128 26.83 31.44 7.39
CA GLY A 128 25.48 31.92 7.72
C GLY A 128 24.33 31.35 6.86
N GLY A 129 24.28 30.03 6.69
CA GLY A 129 23.14 29.28 6.19
C GLY A 129 22.26 28.77 7.33
N ALA A 130 20.99 28.48 7.03
CA ALA A 130 20.06 27.96 8.02
C ALA A 130 20.59 26.65 8.68
N PRO A 131 20.40 26.47 10.00
CA PRO A 131 20.89 25.30 10.74
C PRO A 131 20.46 23.98 10.08
N GLY A 132 21.34 22.97 10.07
CA GLY A 132 21.06 21.66 9.47
C GLY A 132 21.27 21.48 7.96
N TYR A 133 21.28 22.54 7.13
CA TYR A 133 21.58 22.40 5.69
C TYR A 133 23.06 22.13 5.41
N GLY A 134 23.96 22.74 6.20
CA GLY A 134 25.40 22.50 6.09
C GLY A 134 25.75 21.04 6.35
N ILE A 135 25.08 20.41 7.32
CA ILE A 135 25.22 19.00 7.65
C ILE A 135 24.90 18.10 6.44
N MET A 136 23.76 18.32 5.79
CA MET A 136 23.35 17.49 4.66
C MET A 136 24.15 17.77 3.40
N GLN A 137 24.66 18.99 3.24
CA GLN A 137 25.62 19.31 2.18
C GLN A 137 26.96 18.59 2.38
N GLN A 138 27.46 18.51 3.63
CA GLN A 138 28.63 17.69 3.95
C GLN A 138 28.37 16.21 3.65
N PHE A 139 27.19 15.70 4.01
CA PHE A 139 26.81 14.33 3.72
C PHE A 139 26.78 14.05 2.21
N LYS A 140 26.20 14.96 1.41
CA LYS A 140 26.24 14.88 -0.06
C LYS A 140 27.68 14.82 -0.57
N ASN A 141 28.55 15.73 -0.11
CA ASN A 141 29.94 15.78 -0.54
C ASN A 141 30.70 14.49 -0.16
N HIS A 142 30.43 13.92 1.00
CA HIS A 142 30.99 12.65 1.44
C HIS A 142 30.57 11.49 0.53
N ILE A 143 29.27 11.37 0.23
CA ILE A 143 28.74 10.36 -0.70
C ILE A 143 29.38 10.49 -2.10
N GLU A 144 29.51 11.72 -2.61
CA GLU A 144 30.13 11.99 -3.91
C GLU A 144 31.63 11.64 -3.89
N GLY A 145 32.35 11.93 -2.81
CA GLY A 145 33.76 11.59 -2.63
C GLY A 145 34.03 10.09 -2.52
N GLU A 146 33.25 9.33 -1.74
CA GLU A 146 33.38 7.87 -1.65
C GLU A 146 33.14 7.19 -3.00
N ALA A 147 32.12 7.64 -3.73
CA ALA A 147 31.81 7.13 -5.06
C ALA A 147 32.98 7.31 -6.05
N GLN A 148 33.81 8.34 -5.84
CA GLN A 148 34.97 8.64 -6.67
C GLN A 148 36.21 7.83 -6.29
N ASN A 149 36.32 7.36 -5.04
CA ASN A 149 37.48 6.64 -4.51
C ASN A 149 37.32 5.10 -4.56
N GLN A 150 36.10 4.57 -4.68
CA GLN A 150 35.81 3.13 -4.71
C GLN A 150 35.20 2.69 -6.06
N LEU A 151 35.77 3.19 -7.17
CA LEU A 151 35.24 3.04 -8.54
C LEU A 151 35.03 1.58 -8.99
N ASP A 152 35.81 0.64 -8.44
CA ASP A 152 35.83 -0.77 -8.84
C ASP A 152 34.94 -1.68 -7.97
N GLU A 153 34.55 -1.24 -6.78
CA GLU A 153 33.75 -2.04 -5.84
C GLU A 153 32.24 -1.83 -6.00
N PHE A 154 31.83 -0.71 -6.60
CA PHE A 154 30.43 -0.33 -6.69
C PHE A 154 29.90 -0.17 -8.12
N PRO A 155 28.67 -0.66 -8.40
CA PRO A 155 28.01 -0.46 -9.69
C PRO A 155 27.94 1.01 -10.09
N GLN A 156 28.01 1.32 -11.39
CA GLN A 156 27.98 2.71 -11.88
C GLN A 156 26.78 3.52 -11.35
N TRP A 157 25.62 2.88 -11.19
CA TRP A 157 24.43 3.51 -10.64
C TRP A 157 24.53 3.90 -9.17
N TYR A 158 25.38 3.22 -8.40
CA TYR A 158 25.71 3.59 -7.01
C TYR A 158 26.44 4.93 -6.97
N ARG A 159 27.29 5.17 -7.96
CA ARG A 159 28.10 6.38 -8.08
C ARG A 159 27.30 7.58 -8.59
N THR A 160 26.40 7.35 -9.55
CA THR A 160 25.63 8.42 -10.20
C THR A 160 24.25 8.67 -9.58
N GLY A 161 23.84 7.84 -8.61
CA GLY A 161 22.49 7.86 -8.04
C GLY A 161 21.40 7.25 -8.95
N SER A 162 21.72 6.96 -10.22
CA SER A 162 20.73 6.55 -11.23
C SER A 162 20.56 5.02 -11.27
N MET A 163 19.88 4.47 -10.26
CA MET A 163 19.60 3.02 -10.16
C MET A 163 18.69 2.54 -11.31
N PRO A 164 19.05 1.45 -12.04
CA PRO A 164 18.17 0.85 -13.05
C PRO A 164 16.85 0.40 -12.43
N GLU A 165 15.76 0.58 -13.17
CA GLU A 165 14.39 0.29 -12.70
C GLU A 165 14.20 -1.17 -12.28
N ASP A 166 14.93 -2.10 -12.90
CA ASP A 166 14.87 -3.53 -12.56
C ASP A 166 15.59 -3.86 -11.24
N GLU A 167 16.71 -3.20 -10.93
CA GLU A 167 17.36 -3.29 -9.62
C GLU A 167 16.49 -2.63 -8.53
N PHE A 168 15.78 -1.56 -8.89
CA PHE A 168 14.81 -0.88 -8.03
C PHE A 168 13.61 -1.77 -7.68
N LYS A 169 13.04 -2.48 -8.68
CA LYS A 169 11.93 -3.42 -8.49
C LYS A 169 12.36 -4.66 -7.70
N ARG A 170 13.55 -5.22 -7.98
CA ARG A 170 14.09 -6.39 -7.26
C ARG A 170 14.32 -6.15 -5.78
N ARG A 171 14.76 -4.95 -5.39
CA ARG A 171 15.06 -4.61 -3.99
C ARG A 171 13.84 -4.15 -3.19
N GLY A 172 12.69 -3.96 -3.84
CA GLY A 172 11.43 -3.54 -3.20
C GLY A 172 11.49 -2.15 -2.58
N SER A 173 10.50 -1.81 -1.74
CA SER A 173 10.58 -0.61 -0.90
C SER A 173 11.68 -0.82 0.14
N PHE A 174 12.75 -0.01 0.07
CA PHE A 174 13.84 -0.05 1.06
C PHE A 174 13.34 0.15 2.50
N SER A 175 12.11 0.66 2.70
CA SER A 175 11.42 0.65 4.01
C SER A 175 11.16 -0.75 4.59
N LYS A 176 11.48 -1.83 3.86
CA LYS A 176 11.43 -3.23 4.30
C LYS A 176 12.81 -3.80 4.66
N LEU A 177 13.87 -2.97 4.65
CA LEU A 177 15.18 -3.42 5.09
C LEU A 177 15.16 -3.72 6.58
N ASP A 178 15.54 -4.95 6.92
CA ASP A 178 15.75 -5.35 8.29
C ASP A 178 16.91 -4.55 8.90
N ARG A 179 16.88 -4.43 10.22
CA ARG A 179 18.01 -3.88 10.97
C ARG A 179 19.19 -4.81 10.87
N SER A 180 20.38 -4.23 10.78
CA SER A 180 21.62 -4.99 10.74
C SER A 180 22.05 -5.42 12.14
N ASN A 181 22.67 -6.60 12.24
CA ASN A 181 23.34 -7.05 13.47
C ASN A 181 24.50 -6.13 13.90
N SER A 182 24.97 -5.23 13.03
CA SER A 182 25.97 -4.22 13.35
C SER A 182 25.42 -2.98 14.05
N GLN A 183 24.10 -2.90 14.25
CA GLN A 183 23.47 -1.82 15.00
C GLN A 183 23.38 -2.19 16.48
N GLU A 184 23.67 -1.24 17.36
CA GLU A 184 23.49 -1.41 18.81
C GLU A 184 22.00 -1.50 19.17
N PHE A 185 21.70 -2.21 20.26
CA PHE A 185 20.37 -2.19 20.87
C PHE A 185 20.09 -0.80 21.48
N ILE A 186 18.82 -0.41 21.52
CA ILE A 186 18.43 0.88 22.11
C ILE A 186 18.93 0.98 23.56
N VAL A 187 18.71 -0.06 24.37
CA VAL A 187 19.20 -0.12 25.75
C VAL A 187 20.71 0.10 25.87
N GLU A 188 21.51 -0.48 24.96
CA GLU A 188 22.97 -0.31 24.97
C GLU A 188 23.36 1.14 24.67
N MET A 189 22.64 1.78 23.74
CA MET A 189 22.89 3.19 23.41
C MET A 189 22.52 4.13 24.57
N GLU A 190 21.41 3.88 25.26
CA GLU A 190 20.98 4.69 26.41
C GLU A 190 21.93 4.55 27.61
N GLU A 191 22.53 3.36 27.81
CA GLU A 191 23.56 3.12 28.81
C GLU A 191 24.89 3.83 28.50
N GLN A 192 25.27 3.91 27.21
CA GLN A 192 26.55 4.49 26.79
C GLN A 192 26.55 6.03 26.73
N TYR A 193 25.43 6.66 26.35
CA TYR A 193 25.40 8.07 25.97
C TYR A 193 24.64 8.95 26.97
N ASP A 194 25.15 9.01 28.21
CA ASP A 194 24.73 9.93 29.28
C ASP A 194 23.21 9.91 29.58
N HIS A 195 22.57 8.75 29.35
CA HIS A 195 21.14 8.52 29.54
C HIS A 195 20.22 9.49 28.80
N GLN A 196 20.62 10.00 27.63
CA GLN A 196 19.66 10.69 26.77
C GLN A 196 18.55 9.71 26.36
N PRO A 197 17.27 10.09 26.47
CA PRO A 197 16.18 9.16 26.15
C PRO A 197 16.11 8.89 24.66
N TYR A 198 16.12 7.62 24.26
CA TYR A 198 15.85 7.23 22.89
C TYR A 198 14.33 7.28 22.65
N LEU A 199 13.87 8.14 21.75
CA LEU A 199 12.45 8.17 21.38
C LEU A 199 12.15 7.03 20.41
N ALA A 200 11.81 5.85 20.93
CA ALA A 200 11.50 4.66 20.15
C ALA A 200 10.08 4.74 19.55
N THR A 201 9.12 5.24 20.34
CA THR A 201 7.71 5.42 19.97
C THR A 201 7.10 6.64 20.63
N ILE A 202 5.81 6.90 20.39
CA ILE A 202 5.08 7.97 21.10
C ILE A 202 4.92 7.72 22.60
N LEU A 203 5.15 6.50 23.10
CA LEU A 203 5.11 6.21 24.55
C LEU A 203 6.25 6.89 25.30
N ASP A 204 7.40 7.10 24.64
CA ASP A 204 8.58 7.73 25.26
C ASP A 204 8.40 9.23 25.51
N LEU A 205 7.38 9.84 24.88
CA LEU A 205 7.02 11.24 25.10
C LEU A 205 6.49 11.51 26.52
N ASP A 206 6.10 10.46 27.25
CA ASP A 206 5.65 10.55 28.64
C ASP A 206 6.83 10.61 29.64
N VAL A 207 8.06 10.25 29.23
CA VAL A 207 9.23 10.16 30.12
C VAL A 207 9.67 11.54 30.60
N ASP A 208 9.80 12.48 29.67
CA ASP A 208 9.96 13.91 29.96
C ASP A 208 8.93 14.71 29.15
N PRO A 209 7.73 14.94 29.73
CA PRO A 209 6.66 15.67 29.05
C PRO A 209 7.03 17.11 28.69
N LYS A 210 7.90 17.75 29.49
CA LYS A 210 8.32 19.13 29.26
C LYS A 210 9.24 19.21 28.05
N PHE A 211 10.25 18.35 28.00
CA PHE A 211 11.12 18.21 26.83
C PHE A 211 10.30 17.84 25.59
N SER A 212 9.43 16.83 25.72
CA SER A 212 8.61 16.33 24.61
C SER A 212 7.69 17.41 24.04
N LEU A 213 7.06 18.21 24.89
CA LEU A 213 6.23 19.35 24.45
C LEU A 213 7.04 20.38 23.67
N GLN A 214 8.23 20.74 24.15
CA GLN A 214 9.12 21.68 23.46
C GLN A 214 9.59 21.13 22.12
N TYR A 215 10.05 19.87 22.10
CA TYR A 215 10.49 19.17 20.89
C TYR A 215 9.38 19.08 19.84
N LEU A 216 8.18 18.62 20.20
CA LEU A 216 7.07 18.44 19.27
C LEU A 216 6.56 19.77 18.70
N THR A 217 6.50 20.82 19.54
CA THR A 217 6.10 22.16 19.10
C THR A 217 7.09 22.72 18.07
N GLN A 218 8.39 22.57 18.35
CA GLN A 218 9.42 23.04 17.44
C GLN A 218 9.49 22.19 16.17
N LEU A 219 9.34 20.87 16.26
CA LEU A 219 9.27 19.97 15.11
C LEU A 219 8.12 20.37 14.18
N LYS A 220 6.92 20.61 14.72
CA LYS A 220 5.77 21.07 13.92
C LYS A 220 6.10 22.37 13.17
N LYS A 221 6.67 23.35 13.88
CA LYS A 221 7.07 24.63 13.30
C LYS A 221 8.11 24.44 12.19
N ASN A 222 9.19 23.71 12.47
CA ASN A 222 10.29 23.47 11.53
C ASN A 222 9.82 22.76 10.25
N VAL A 223 8.98 21.74 10.39
CA VAL A 223 8.41 21.02 9.24
C VAL A 223 7.48 21.94 8.44
N MET A 224 6.65 22.76 9.10
CA MET A 224 5.77 23.69 8.40
C MET A 224 6.56 24.79 7.67
N ASP A 225 7.59 25.35 8.29
CA ASP A 225 8.49 26.32 7.67
C ASP A 225 9.17 25.70 6.42
N HIS A 226 9.56 24.41 6.50
CA HIS A 226 10.11 23.69 5.35
C HIS A 226 9.07 23.49 4.23
N LEU A 227 7.86 23.05 4.56
CA LEU A 227 6.77 22.86 3.60
C LEU A 227 6.43 24.16 2.86
N GLN A 228 6.34 25.30 3.57
CA GLN A 228 6.08 26.61 2.97
C GLN A 228 7.22 27.03 2.03
N ARG A 229 8.46 26.86 2.47
CA ARG A 229 9.63 27.31 1.70
C ARG A 229 9.88 26.47 0.45
N VAL A 230 9.81 25.15 0.58
CA VAL A 230 10.24 24.19 -0.46
C VAL A 230 9.08 23.73 -1.34
N TYR A 231 7.93 23.44 -0.74
CA TYR A 231 6.76 22.90 -1.46
C TYR A 231 5.68 23.94 -1.72
N LYS A 232 5.91 25.20 -1.30
CA LYS A 232 4.95 26.32 -1.43
C LYS A 232 3.59 26.02 -0.81
N VAL A 233 3.57 25.22 0.25
CA VAL A 233 2.35 24.93 1.00
C VAL A 233 1.83 26.22 1.64
N ASP A 234 0.54 26.49 1.54
CA ASP A 234 -0.10 27.70 2.05
C ASP A 234 -1.38 27.37 2.86
N ARG A 235 -2.17 28.38 3.22
CA ARG A 235 -3.37 28.23 4.07
C ARG A 235 -4.51 27.47 3.39
N GLY A 236 -4.51 27.37 2.06
CA GLY A 236 -5.50 26.60 1.30
C GLY A 236 -5.21 25.11 1.25
N ASP A 237 -3.99 24.70 1.63
CA ASP A 237 -3.58 23.31 1.64
C ASP A 237 -3.97 22.61 2.95
N GLN A 238 -4.43 21.36 2.84
CA GLN A 238 -4.65 20.50 3.99
C GLN A 238 -3.35 19.82 4.39
N VAL A 239 -2.88 20.07 5.62
CA VAL A 239 -1.68 19.43 6.17
C VAL A 239 -2.04 18.62 7.41
N ASN A 240 -1.77 17.32 7.38
CA ASN A 240 -1.98 16.41 8.50
C ASN A 240 -0.64 15.95 9.07
N PHE A 241 -0.47 16.12 10.39
CA PHE A 241 0.71 15.69 11.16
C PHE A 241 0.29 14.59 12.13
N TYR A 242 0.85 13.39 12.00
CA TYR A 242 0.47 12.29 12.87
C TYR A 242 1.56 11.25 13.04
N PHE A 243 1.48 10.52 14.15
CA PHE A 243 2.28 9.33 14.41
C PHE A 243 1.42 8.08 14.22
N HIS A 244 2.05 6.99 13.81
CA HIS A 244 1.40 5.68 13.87
C HIS A 244 1.63 5.04 15.23
N PHE A 245 0.64 4.33 15.77
CA PHE A 245 0.86 3.41 16.89
C PHE A 245 -0.12 2.22 16.81
N PRO A 246 0.30 0.98 17.11
CA PRO A 246 1.66 0.57 17.54
C PRO A 246 2.69 0.56 16.40
N TYR A 247 3.97 0.58 16.75
CA TYR A 247 5.09 0.59 15.80
C TYR A 247 5.49 -0.84 15.44
N TYR A 248 5.59 -1.15 14.16
CA TYR A 248 6.23 -2.40 13.74
C TYR A 248 7.72 -2.34 14.08
N ASN A 249 8.32 -3.48 14.46
CA ASN A 249 9.73 -3.56 14.85
C ASN A 249 10.56 -2.84 13.80
N LYS A 250 10.47 -3.22 12.52
CA LYS A 250 11.20 -2.63 11.36
C LYS A 250 11.15 -1.10 11.22
N THR A 251 10.21 -0.42 11.87
CA THR A 251 10.01 1.04 11.83
C THR A 251 10.05 1.71 13.20
N THR A 252 10.29 0.97 14.28
CA THR A 252 10.44 1.51 15.64
C THR A 252 11.58 2.52 15.70
N THR A 253 11.20 3.76 15.92
CA THR A 253 11.93 5.01 16.16
C THR A 253 10.86 6.07 15.95
N LEU A 254 10.76 7.07 16.84
CA LEU A 254 9.76 8.11 16.75
C LEU A 254 9.86 8.80 15.38
N HIS A 255 8.76 8.76 14.63
CA HIS A 255 8.72 9.33 13.30
C HIS A 255 7.35 9.94 12.99
N LEU A 256 7.36 11.19 12.54
CA LEU A 256 6.16 11.95 12.22
C LEU A 256 5.82 11.78 10.74
N HIS A 257 4.61 11.32 10.45
CA HIS A 257 4.06 11.37 9.10
C HIS A 257 3.47 12.75 8.84
N VAL A 258 3.76 13.29 7.67
CA VAL A 258 3.28 14.58 7.20
C VAL A 258 2.58 14.33 5.88
N ARG A 259 1.29 14.66 5.77
CA ARG A 259 0.53 14.52 4.52
C ARG A 259 -0.01 15.87 4.08
N VAL A 260 0.17 16.21 2.82
CA VAL A 260 -0.31 17.45 2.21
C VAL A 260 -1.28 17.12 1.08
N ASN A 261 -2.51 17.62 1.17
CA ASN A 261 -3.61 17.38 0.22
C ASN A 261 -3.82 15.89 -0.10
N GLN A 262 -3.52 15.02 0.86
CA GLN A 262 -3.50 13.59 0.67
C GLN A 262 -4.42 12.91 1.67
N GLU A 263 -5.43 12.21 1.14
CA GLU A 263 -6.34 11.37 1.90
C GLU A 263 -5.66 10.09 2.41
N ALA A 264 -6.20 9.53 3.49
CA ALA A 264 -5.78 8.27 4.08
C ALA A 264 -6.97 7.31 4.22
N HIS A 265 -6.71 6.01 4.08
CA HIS A 265 -7.72 4.98 4.31
C HIS A 265 -8.10 4.91 5.80
N GLY A 266 -9.34 4.55 6.12
CA GLY A 266 -9.82 4.47 7.51
C GLY A 266 -8.98 3.53 8.38
N LEU A 267 -8.50 2.42 7.82
CA LEU A 267 -7.58 1.49 8.50
C LEU A 267 -6.23 2.14 8.87
N GLU A 268 -5.73 3.07 8.05
CA GLU A 268 -4.53 3.84 8.40
C GLU A 268 -4.86 4.88 9.47
N LEU A 269 -5.95 5.63 9.29
CA LEU A 269 -6.40 6.65 10.24
C LEU A 269 -6.67 6.07 11.64
N GLY A 270 -7.16 4.83 11.72
CA GLY A 270 -7.46 4.15 12.98
C GLY A 270 -6.24 3.98 13.90
N ARG A 271 -5.04 3.92 13.32
CA ARG A 271 -3.75 3.84 14.04
C ARG A 271 -2.98 5.17 14.07
N CYS A 272 -3.58 6.26 13.58
CA CYS A 272 -3.00 7.60 13.62
C CYS A 272 -3.32 8.30 14.95
N PHE A 273 -2.28 8.92 15.52
CA PHE A 273 -2.35 9.82 16.66
C PHE A 273 -1.86 11.19 16.19
N MET A 274 -2.76 12.18 16.16
CA MET A 274 -2.44 13.50 15.63
C MET A 274 -1.42 14.20 16.53
N LEU A 275 -0.47 14.90 15.93
CA LEU A 275 0.56 15.64 16.65
C LEU A 275 -0.07 16.66 17.61
N ASP A 276 -1.12 17.34 17.17
CA ASP A 276 -1.81 18.37 17.97
C ASP A 276 -2.56 17.77 19.16
N ASP A 277 -3.13 16.58 19.00
CA ASP A 277 -3.74 15.87 20.12
C ASP A 277 -2.70 15.49 21.18
N ILE A 278 -1.53 15.02 20.76
CA ILE A 278 -0.43 14.67 21.66
C ILE A 278 0.09 15.91 22.38
N ILE A 279 0.36 17.00 21.66
CA ILE A 279 0.78 18.29 22.24
C ILE A 279 -0.24 18.72 23.30
N HIS A 280 -1.54 18.70 22.97
CA HIS A 280 -2.59 19.08 23.91
C HIS A 280 -2.65 18.18 25.16
N GLN A 281 -2.44 16.87 25.03
CA GLN A 281 -2.36 15.98 26.20
C GLN A 281 -1.21 16.39 27.13
N LEU A 282 -0.02 16.60 26.57
CA LEU A 282 1.17 16.99 27.34
C LEU A 282 1.00 18.38 28.00
N GLU A 283 0.44 19.35 27.28
CA GLU A 283 0.13 20.70 27.79
C GLU A 283 -0.83 20.67 28.99
N THR A 284 -1.79 19.74 28.98
CA THR A 284 -2.79 19.58 30.03
C THR A 284 -2.35 18.64 31.17
N GLY A 285 -1.09 18.22 31.18
CA GLY A 285 -0.53 17.32 32.20
C GLY A 285 -1.03 15.89 32.10
N LYS A 286 -1.59 15.48 30.95
CA LYS A 286 -2.00 14.11 30.66
C LYS A 286 -0.92 13.39 29.86
N THR A 287 -1.07 12.06 29.77
CA THR A 287 -0.09 11.19 29.14
C THR A 287 -0.54 10.70 27.76
N VAL A 288 0.42 10.43 26.88
CA VAL A 288 0.21 9.74 25.61
C VAL A 288 -0.33 8.33 25.85
N LYS A 289 0.13 7.65 26.91
CA LYS A 289 -0.46 6.37 27.34
C LYS A 289 -1.98 6.48 27.56
N ALA A 290 -2.46 7.54 28.20
CA ALA A 290 -3.89 7.76 28.39
C ALA A 290 -4.63 7.99 27.06
N LEU A 291 -4.02 8.72 26.11
CA LEU A 291 -4.58 8.92 24.77
C LEU A 291 -4.74 7.60 24.00
N ILE A 292 -3.75 6.71 24.09
CA ILE A 292 -3.80 5.38 23.46
C ILE A 292 -4.88 4.51 24.10
N LEU A 293 -4.96 4.47 25.43
CA LEU A 293 -5.99 3.70 26.14
C LEU A 293 -7.40 4.21 25.83
N ALA A 294 -7.59 5.53 25.73
CA ALA A 294 -8.88 6.13 25.39
C ALA A 294 -9.35 5.80 23.95
N ARG A 295 -8.42 5.55 23.02
CA ARG A 295 -8.76 5.09 21.65
C ARG A 295 -9.37 3.70 21.65
N GLY A 296 -9.00 2.85 22.60
CA GLY A 296 -9.45 1.46 22.68
C GLY A 296 -8.78 0.56 21.64
N ALA A 297 -9.57 -0.19 20.88
CA ALA A 297 -9.06 -1.15 19.91
C ALA A 297 -8.48 -0.46 18.67
N ILE A 298 -7.25 -0.82 18.30
CA ILE A 298 -6.57 -0.35 17.09
C ILE A 298 -6.61 -1.46 16.04
N HIS A 299 -6.92 -1.10 14.80
CA HIS A 299 -6.92 -2.03 13.67
C HIS A 299 -5.71 -1.75 12.78
N VAL A 300 -4.99 -2.80 12.38
CA VAL A 300 -3.79 -2.71 11.54
C VAL A 300 -3.88 -3.66 10.35
N ASP A 301 -3.16 -3.34 9.28
CA ASP A 301 -3.08 -4.17 8.07
C ASP A 301 -2.29 -5.46 8.30
N GLY A 302 -2.72 -6.55 7.64
CA GLY A 302 -2.05 -7.86 7.71
C GLY A 302 -2.21 -8.55 9.07
N ASP A 303 -1.22 -9.38 9.43
CA ASP A 303 -1.22 -10.25 10.61
C ASP A 303 -0.66 -9.57 11.88
N GLY A 304 -0.34 -8.28 11.82
CA GLY A 304 0.37 -7.57 12.90
C GLY A 304 1.83 -8.04 13.07
N ASP A 305 2.62 -7.27 13.83
CA ASP A 305 4.03 -7.59 14.10
C ASP A 305 4.14 -8.59 15.25
N LYS A 306 5.19 -9.44 15.19
CA LYS A 306 5.49 -10.45 16.21
C LYS A 306 5.67 -9.80 17.59
N ILE A 307 6.26 -8.60 17.64
CA ILE A 307 6.51 -7.90 18.90
C ILE A 307 5.23 -7.64 19.72
N PHE A 308 4.06 -7.53 19.09
CA PHE A 308 2.79 -7.32 19.79
C PHE A 308 2.21 -8.59 20.41
N LYS A 309 2.54 -9.75 19.82
CA LYS A 309 1.98 -11.05 20.20
C LYS A 309 2.68 -11.67 21.40
N GLU A 310 3.83 -11.12 21.76
CA GLU A 310 4.72 -11.63 22.82
C GLU A 310 4.70 -10.74 24.07
N VAL A 311 3.76 -9.80 24.16
CA VAL A 311 3.69 -8.84 25.26
C VAL A 311 2.46 -9.11 26.10
N ASP A 312 2.69 -9.45 27.37
CA ASP A 312 1.62 -9.60 28.35
C ASP A 312 0.84 -8.29 28.51
N GLY A 313 -0.49 -8.39 28.50
CA GLY A 313 -1.38 -7.23 28.57
C GLY A 313 -1.75 -6.61 27.22
N ILE A 314 -1.37 -7.24 26.10
CA ILE A 314 -1.84 -6.95 24.75
C ILE A 314 -2.62 -8.14 24.19
N ASP A 315 -3.85 -7.90 23.73
CA ASP A 315 -4.67 -8.91 23.05
C ASP A 315 -4.69 -8.62 21.55
N VAL A 316 -4.19 -9.59 20.76
CA VAL A 316 -4.09 -9.52 19.30
C VAL A 316 -5.06 -10.54 18.69
N LYS A 317 -6.00 -10.04 17.89
CA LYS A 317 -6.95 -10.88 17.14
C LYS A 317 -6.74 -10.67 15.64
N GLU A 318 -6.18 -11.68 15.01
CA GLU A 318 -5.95 -11.69 13.56
C GLU A 318 -7.21 -12.06 12.79
N LYS A 319 -7.27 -11.65 11.52
CA LYS A 319 -8.34 -11.99 10.56
C LYS A 319 -9.75 -11.63 11.05
N VAL A 320 -9.87 -10.54 11.81
CA VAL A 320 -11.17 -9.96 12.13
C VAL A 320 -11.70 -9.17 10.93
N GLU A 321 -13.01 -8.92 10.90
CA GLU A 321 -13.62 -8.04 9.89
C GLU A 321 -12.95 -6.66 9.91
N ASN A 322 -12.57 -6.16 8.74
CA ASN A 322 -12.04 -4.81 8.61
C ASN A 322 -13.20 -3.81 8.64
N PRO A 323 -13.36 -2.98 9.69
CA PRO A 323 -14.49 -2.06 9.82
C PRO A 323 -14.44 -0.92 8.79
N PHE A 324 -13.32 -0.79 8.07
CA PHE A 324 -13.10 0.20 7.03
C PHE A 324 -13.10 -0.41 5.62
N PHE A 325 -13.49 -1.68 5.47
CA PHE A 325 -13.59 -2.32 4.18
C PHE A 325 -14.73 -1.71 3.36
N ASP A 326 -14.43 -1.20 2.18
CA ASP A 326 -15.40 -0.66 1.24
C ASP A 326 -15.35 -1.44 -0.09
N ILE A 327 -16.42 -2.19 -0.34
CA ILE A 327 -16.61 -3.00 -1.56
C ILE A 327 -16.59 -2.12 -2.81
N ASN A 328 -16.99 -0.85 -2.73
CA ASN A 328 -17.03 0.07 -3.86
C ASN A 328 -15.64 0.60 -4.24
N LEU A 329 -14.73 0.71 -3.27
CA LEU A 329 -13.37 1.22 -3.47
C LEU A 329 -12.39 0.17 -4.03
N SER A 330 -12.76 -1.11 -4.05
CA SER A 330 -11.89 -2.20 -4.50
C SER A 330 -12.00 -2.50 -6.03
N GLY A 331 -12.65 -1.61 -6.78
CA GLY A 331 -12.69 -1.65 -8.25
C GLY A 331 -13.82 -2.55 -8.78
N PRO A 332 -14.66 -2.05 -9.71
CA PRO A 332 -15.97 -2.67 -9.99
C PRO A 332 -15.93 -3.98 -10.80
N ILE A 333 -14.82 -4.33 -11.45
CA ILE A 333 -14.78 -5.49 -12.38
C ILE A 333 -13.99 -6.67 -11.79
N TRP A 334 -12.90 -6.38 -11.06
CA TRP A 334 -12.11 -7.40 -10.37
C TRP A 334 -12.85 -7.96 -9.15
N ASN A 335 -13.61 -7.12 -8.44
CA ASN A 335 -14.39 -7.56 -7.27
C ASN A 335 -15.58 -8.44 -7.60
N LEU A 336 -16.25 -8.23 -8.74
CA LEU A 336 -17.31 -9.15 -9.12
C LEU A 336 -16.72 -10.54 -9.38
N GLN A 337 -15.59 -10.60 -10.09
CA GLN A 337 -14.87 -11.85 -10.35
C GLN A 337 -14.38 -12.53 -9.07
N GLU A 338 -13.81 -11.78 -8.13
CA GLU A 338 -13.34 -12.32 -6.84
C GLU A 338 -14.49 -12.68 -5.89
N ALA A 339 -15.58 -11.91 -5.85
CA ALA A 339 -16.79 -12.25 -5.11
C ALA A 339 -17.44 -13.52 -5.67
N ILE A 340 -17.49 -13.66 -7.00
CA ILE A 340 -17.94 -14.88 -7.68
C ILE A 340 -17.00 -16.04 -7.32
N LYS A 341 -15.68 -15.90 -7.50
CA LYS A 341 -14.71 -16.95 -7.13
C LYS A 341 -14.81 -17.36 -5.66
N TYR A 342 -14.97 -16.41 -4.75
CA TYR A 342 -15.19 -16.64 -3.33
C TYR A 342 -16.46 -17.48 -3.10
N PHE A 343 -17.61 -17.07 -3.66
CA PHE A 343 -18.85 -17.85 -3.58
C PHE A 343 -18.72 -19.26 -4.17
N TYR A 344 -17.98 -19.42 -5.28
CA TYR A 344 -17.72 -20.72 -5.91
C TYR A 344 -16.75 -21.60 -5.12
N SER A 345 -15.73 -21.03 -4.48
CA SER A 345 -14.83 -21.75 -3.58
C SER A 345 -15.58 -22.33 -2.37
N LYS A 346 -16.66 -21.66 -1.92
CA LYS A 346 -17.56 -22.18 -0.90
C LYS A 346 -18.47 -23.31 -1.44
N LYS A 347 -18.75 -23.35 -2.76
CA LYS A 347 -19.52 -24.41 -3.43
C LYS A 347 -18.74 -25.72 -3.55
N SER A 348 -17.43 -25.69 -3.82
CA SER A 348 -16.62 -26.93 -3.86
C SER A 348 -16.61 -27.65 -2.51
N VAL A 349 -16.84 -26.91 -1.42
CA VAL A 349 -16.98 -27.42 -0.05
C VAL A 349 -18.41 -27.87 0.27
N ALA A 350 -19.44 -27.29 -0.38
CA ALA A 350 -20.85 -27.47 0.00
C ALA A 350 -21.64 -28.55 -0.79
N GLY A 351 -21.06 -29.14 -1.84
CA GLY A 351 -21.61 -30.30 -2.57
C GLY A 351 -23.03 -30.11 -3.13
N ASN A 352 -23.17 -29.74 -4.40
CA ASN A 352 -24.43 -29.65 -5.18
C ASN A 352 -25.67 -28.96 -4.56
N ARG A 353 -25.59 -28.37 -3.37
CA ARG A 353 -26.67 -27.56 -2.80
C ARG A 353 -26.75 -26.22 -3.55
N LYS A 354 -27.98 -25.83 -3.92
CA LYS A 354 -28.27 -24.47 -4.41
C LYS A 354 -27.97 -23.49 -3.27
N LEU A 355 -26.96 -22.64 -3.45
CA LEU A 355 -26.65 -21.60 -2.48
C LEU A 355 -27.51 -20.37 -2.79
N PRO A 356 -28.10 -19.72 -1.78
CA PRO A 356 -28.80 -18.45 -1.97
C PRO A 356 -27.78 -17.40 -2.44
N VAL A 357 -28.05 -16.80 -3.59
CA VAL A 357 -27.28 -15.66 -4.10
C VAL A 357 -27.74 -14.42 -3.34
N PRO A 358 -26.84 -13.64 -2.71
CA PRO A 358 -27.24 -12.44 -1.98
C PRO A 358 -27.93 -11.42 -2.89
N GLU A 359 -29.00 -10.80 -2.42
CA GLU A 359 -29.76 -9.81 -3.20
C GLU A 359 -28.92 -8.58 -3.57
N TRP A 360 -27.97 -8.19 -2.71
CA TRP A 360 -27.05 -7.08 -2.99
C TRP A 360 -26.14 -7.38 -4.19
N LEU A 361 -25.67 -8.64 -4.34
CA LEU A 361 -24.83 -9.05 -5.47
C LEU A 361 -25.60 -8.98 -6.78
N VAL A 362 -26.89 -9.34 -6.75
CA VAL A 362 -27.80 -9.20 -7.89
C VAL A 362 -28.02 -7.73 -8.23
N ALA A 363 -28.25 -6.88 -7.24
CA ALA A 363 -28.50 -5.45 -7.43
C ALA A 363 -27.26 -4.69 -7.98
N GLU A 364 -26.06 -4.99 -7.48
CA GLU A 364 -24.82 -4.42 -8.00
C GLU A 364 -24.54 -4.88 -9.43
N THR A 365 -24.76 -6.16 -9.72
CA THR A 365 -24.58 -6.69 -11.08
C THR A 365 -25.55 -6.01 -12.06
N ILE A 366 -26.81 -5.82 -11.66
CA ILE A 366 -27.80 -5.07 -12.45
C ILE A 366 -27.36 -3.62 -12.68
N THR A 367 -26.85 -2.96 -11.64
CA THR A 367 -26.39 -1.56 -11.70
C THR A 367 -25.19 -1.41 -12.65
N LEU A 368 -24.22 -2.32 -12.57
CA LEU A 368 -23.05 -2.35 -13.44
C LEU A 368 -23.45 -2.51 -14.92
N LEU A 369 -24.33 -3.45 -15.21
CA LEU A 369 -24.80 -3.72 -16.57
C LEU A 369 -25.65 -2.58 -17.14
N ARG A 370 -26.48 -1.93 -16.32
CA ARG A 370 -27.32 -0.81 -16.77
C ARG A 370 -26.54 0.45 -17.08
N GLY A 371 -25.44 0.70 -16.38
CA GLY A 371 -24.69 1.96 -16.50
C GLY A 371 -23.43 1.90 -17.36
N LYS A 372 -22.79 0.73 -17.51
CA LYS A 372 -21.42 0.64 -18.04
C LYS A 372 -21.18 -0.47 -19.06
N ALA A 373 -22.19 -1.23 -19.49
CA ALA A 373 -21.99 -2.39 -20.36
C ALA A 373 -21.25 -2.07 -21.67
N GLU A 374 -21.50 -0.92 -22.29
CA GLU A 374 -20.83 -0.51 -23.55
C GLU A 374 -19.37 -0.09 -23.36
N GLN A 375 -18.92 0.12 -22.12
CA GLN A 375 -17.54 0.50 -21.78
C GLN A 375 -16.66 -0.72 -21.43
N LEU A 376 -17.24 -1.92 -21.44
CA LEU A 376 -16.56 -3.16 -21.08
C LEU A 376 -15.92 -3.82 -22.30
N SER A 377 -14.75 -4.44 -22.11
CA SER A 377 -14.11 -5.26 -23.15
C SER A 377 -14.86 -6.59 -23.37
N TYR A 378 -14.63 -7.26 -24.50
CA TYR A 378 -15.25 -8.54 -24.81
C TYR A 378 -14.97 -9.61 -23.72
N GLY A 379 -13.72 -9.68 -23.23
CA GLY A 379 -13.34 -10.59 -22.13
C GLY A 379 -14.05 -10.29 -20.81
N GLN A 380 -14.33 -9.03 -20.53
CA GLN A 380 -15.08 -8.62 -19.33
C GLN A 380 -16.56 -8.97 -19.47
N LEU A 381 -17.16 -8.68 -20.62
CA LEU A 381 -18.57 -8.99 -20.89
C LEU A 381 -18.86 -10.50 -20.86
N THR A 382 -18.01 -11.32 -21.50
CA THR A 382 -18.16 -12.79 -21.50
C THR A 382 -18.09 -13.38 -20.09
N THR A 383 -17.21 -12.84 -19.24
CA THR A 383 -17.07 -13.30 -17.84
C THR A 383 -18.29 -12.92 -17.00
N VAL A 384 -18.76 -11.67 -17.12
CA VAL A 384 -19.96 -11.19 -16.41
C VAL A 384 -21.20 -11.98 -16.86
N LEU A 385 -21.37 -12.19 -18.17
CA LEU A 385 -22.49 -12.98 -18.70
C LEU A 385 -22.44 -14.44 -18.25
N SER A 386 -21.27 -15.08 -18.26
CA SER A 386 -21.11 -16.46 -17.75
C SER A 386 -21.53 -16.58 -16.28
N ALA A 387 -21.18 -15.60 -15.46
CA ALA A 387 -21.59 -15.54 -14.06
C ALA A 387 -23.10 -15.34 -13.89
N LEU A 388 -23.71 -14.48 -14.72
CA LEU A 388 -25.16 -14.26 -14.75
C LEU A 388 -25.94 -15.50 -15.17
N GLY A 389 -25.46 -16.23 -16.18
CA GLY A 389 -26.06 -17.51 -16.59
C GLY A 389 -26.09 -18.52 -15.45
N ALA A 390 -25.07 -18.54 -14.60
CA ALA A 390 -25.08 -19.35 -13.40
C ALA A 390 -26.07 -18.84 -12.34
N ILE A 391 -26.15 -17.53 -12.09
CA ILE A 391 -27.12 -16.96 -11.16
C ILE A 391 -28.56 -17.29 -11.60
N MET A 392 -28.85 -17.18 -12.91
CA MET A 392 -30.17 -17.43 -13.48
C MET A 392 -30.57 -18.91 -13.47
N ASN A 393 -29.62 -19.83 -13.71
CA ASN A 393 -29.90 -21.27 -13.75
C ASN A 393 -30.07 -21.89 -12.35
N TYR A 394 -29.56 -21.25 -11.30
CA TYR A 394 -29.46 -21.88 -9.97
C TYR A 394 -30.09 -21.09 -8.81
N GLY A 395 -30.53 -19.84 -8.99
CA GLY A 395 -31.18 -19.03 -7.94
C GLY A 395 -32.66 -19.38 -7.71
N GLU A 396 -33.12 -19.34 -6.44
CA GLU A 396 -34.50 -19.66 -6.04
C GLU A 396 -35.49 -18.48 -6.17
N ASN A 397 -35.02 -17.23 -6.26
CA ASN A 397 -35.87 -16.03 -6.25
C ASN A 397 -36.32 -15.63 -7.67
N ARG A 398 -37.62 -15.81 -7.96
CA ARG A 398 -38.26 -15.50 -9.26
C ARG A 398 -38.44 -14.00 -9.60
N PRO A 399 -38.67 -13.06 -8.66
CA PRO A 399 -38.92 -11.64 -9.02
C PRO A 399 -37.70 -10.91 -9.59
N SER A 400 -36.50 -11.24 -9.11
CA SER A 400 -35.23 -10.65 -9.57
C SER A 400 -34.77 -11.18 -10.93
N GLN A 401 -35.28 -12.34 -11.36
CA GLN A 401 -34.91 -12.97 -12.64
C GLN A 401 -35.43 -12.20 -13.86
N ASN A 402 -36.54 -11.47 -13.76
CA ASN A 402 -37.06 -10.69 -14.89
C ASN A 402 -36.21 -9.44 -15.18
N ALA A 403 -35.80 -8.71 -14.13
CA ALA A 403 -34.89 -7.57 -14.26
C ALA A 403 -33.48 -8.01 -14.73
N LEU A 404 -33.02 -9.18 -14.25
CA LEU A 404 -31.80 -9.83 -14.73
C LEU A 404 -31.89 -10.22 -16.21
N ARG A 405 -33.01 -10.78 -16.67
CA ARG A 405 -33.22 -11.14 -18.09
C ARG A 405 -33.16 -9.92 -19.00
N GLU A 406 -33.79 -8.82 -18.60
CA GLU A 406 -33.74 -7.55 -19.35
C GLU A 406 -32.31 -6.99 -19.43
N CYS A 407 -31.56 -7.00 -18.32
CA CYS A 407 -30.15 -6.59 -18.32
C CYS A 407 -29.26 -7.51 -19.16
N VAL A 408 -29.48 -8.82 -19.12
CA VAL A 408 -28.75 -9.79 -19.95
C VAL A 408 -29.01 -9.53 -21.43
N GLN A 409 -30.27 -9.28 -21.82
CA GLN A 409 -30.61 -8.97 -23.21
C GLN A 409 -29.89 -7.71 -23.72
N ASN A 410 -29.88 -6.63 -22.92
CA ASN A 410 -29.16 -5.40 -23.27
C ASN A 410 -27.63 -5.59 -23.32
N SER A 411 -27.10 -6.48 -22.48
CA SER A 411 -25.66 -6.77 -22.41
C SER A 411 -25.18 -7.67 -23.55
N LEU A 412 -26.07 -8.50 -24.12
CA LEU A 412 -25.77 -9.32 -25.29
C LEU A 412 -25.60 -8.47 -26.56
N ASP A 413 -26.32 -7.35 -26.66
CA ASP A 413 -26.15 -6.40 -27.77
C ASP A 413 -24.82 -5.64 -27.65
N ALA A 414 -24.42 -5.26 -26.42
CA ALA A 414 -23.09 -4.71 -26.15
C ALA A 414 -21.96 -5.72 -26.43
N LEU A 415 -22.15 -6.99 -26.06
CA LEU A 415 -21.21 -8.07 -26.37
C LEU A 415 -21.05 -8.26 -27.88
N SER A 416 -22.15 -8.22 -28.64
CA SER A 416 -22.11 -8.33 -30.10
C SER A 416 -21.33 -7.17 -30.74
N LYS A 417 -21.54 -5.93 -30.25
CA LYS A 417 -20.75 -4.76 -30.70
C LYS A 417 -19.27 -4.90 -30.34
N ALA A 418 -18.94 -5.28 -29.11
CA ALA A 418 -17.55 -5.44 -28.65
C ALA A 418 -16.83 -6.57 -29.41
N SER A 419 -17.53 -7.69 -29.67
CA SER A 419 -16.99 -8.81 -30.44
C SER A 419 -16.69 -8.41 -31.89
N LYS A 420 -17.57 -7.65 -32.54
CA LYS A 420 -17.33 -7.13 -33.90
C LYS A 420 -16.13 -6.17 -33.93
N ALA A 421 -15.96 -5.34 -32.91
CA ALA A 421 -14.83 -4.43 -32.79
C ALA A 421 -13.49 -5.16 -32.59
N GLU A 422 -13.48 -6.26 -31.83
CA GLU A 422 -12.26 -6.99 -31.45
C GLU A 422 -11.88 -8.11 -32.43
N HIS A 423 -12.86 -8.71 -33.13
CA HIS A 423 -12.67 -9.92 -33.93
C HIS A 423 -13.28 -9.86 -35.35
N GLY A 424 -13.77 -8.68 -35.79
CA GLY A 424 -14.44 -8.51 -37.09
C GLY A 424 -15.76 -9.30 -37.22
N ASP A 425 -16.25 -9.54 -38.44
CA ASP A 425 -17.48 -10.32 -38.72
C ASP A 425 -17.32 -11.84 -38.51
N SER A 426 -16.36 -12.29 -37.70
CA SER A 426 -16.16 -13.73 -37.46
C SER A 426 -17.34 -14.32 -36.67
N GLU A 427 -17.93 -15.41 -37.18
CA GLU A 427 -19.17 -16.06 -36.68
C GLU A 427 -19.13 -16.47 -35.19
N ARG A 428 -17.96 -16.51 -34.56
CA ARG A 428 -17.80 -16.93 -33.15
C ARG A 428 -18.53 -16.04 -32.14
N GLY A 429 -18.56 -14.73 -32.35
CA GLY A 429 -19.25 -13.80 -31.45
C GLY A 429 -20.77 -13.94 -31.47
N VAL A 430 -21.32 -14.23 -32.66
CA VAL A 430 -22.75 -14.45 -32.88
C VAL A 430 -23.19 -15.79 -32.27
N ILE A 431 -22.41 -16.85 -32.46
CA ILE A 431 -22.69 -18.20 -31.93
C ILE A 431 -22.77 -18.22 -30.39
N MET A 432 -21.90 -17.48 -29.69
CA MET A 432 -21.93 -17.40 -28.22
C MET A 432 -23.11 -16.57 -27.69
N ALA A 433 -23.44 -15.45 -28.35
CA ALA A 433 -24.60 -14.64 -27.99
C ALA A 433 -25.91 -15.43 -28.21
N ASP A 434 -26.00 -16.20 -29.28
CA ASP A 434 -27.16 -17.05 -29.57
C ASP A 434 -27.26 -18.27 -28.65
N ALA A 435 -26.14 -18.89 -28.25
CA ALA A 435 -26.12 -19.93 -27.23
C ALA A 435 -26.59 -19.41 -25.85
N PHE A 436 -26.26 -18.15 -25.52
CA PHE A 436 -26.74 -17.50 -24.30
C PHE A 436 -28.23 -17.11 -24.38
N ARG A 437 -28.70 -16.61 -25.53
CA ARG A 437 -30.13 -16.39 -25.78
C ARG A 437 -30.93 -17.69 -25.65
N TYR A 438 -30.40 -18.81 -26.15
CA TYR A 438 -31.04 -20.12 -26.05
C TYR A 438 -31.17 -20.62 -24.61
N SER A 439 -30.12 -20.45 -23.77
CA SER A 439 -30.11 -20.91 -22.38
C SER A 439 -30.94 -20.06 -21.41
N THR A 440 -31.38 -18.86 -21.84
CA THR A 440 -32.13 -17.91 -21.00
C THR A 440 -33.63 -17.86 -21.31
N GLN A 441 -34.09 -18.52 -22.38
CA GLN A 441 -35.52 -18.66 -22.70
C GLN A 441 -36.24 -19.61 -21.74
N PRO A 442 -37.53 -19.35 -21.41
CA PRO A 442 -38.33 -20.30 -20.64
C PRO A 442 -38.49 -21.63 -21.40
N PRO A 443 -38.56 -22.80 -20.72
CA PRO A 443 -38.57 -24.13 -21.34
C PRO A 443 -39.66 -24.33 -22.41
N HIS A 444 -40.77 -23.60 -22.30
CA HIS A 444 -41.91 -23.66 -23.21
C HIS A 444 -41.72 -22.87 -24.51
N ALA A 445 -40.71 -22.00 -24.58
CA ALA A 445 -40.40 -21.15 -25.73
C ALA A 445 -39.18 -21.64 -26.56
N GLN A 446 -38.48 -22.67 -26.10
CA GLN A 446 -37.38 -23.28 -26.85
C GLN A 446 -37.95 -24.10 -28.04
N PRO A 447 -37.52 -23.86 -29.29
CA PRO A 447 -37.97 -24.65 -30.42
C PRO A 447 -37.56 -26.13 -30.26
N LYS A 448 -38.48 -27.07 -30.56
CA LYS A 448 -38.18 -28.51 -30.55
C LYS A 448 -37.05 -28.78 -31.55
N LEU A 449 -35.88 -29.18 -31.07
CA LEU A 449 -34.80 -29.71 -31.89
C LEU A 449 -35.34 -30.90 -32.70
N MET A 450 -35.43 -30.74 -34.04
CA MET A 450 -35.53 -31.92 -34.91
C MET A 450 -34.22 -32.70 -34.81
N PRO A 451 -34.25 -34.03 -34.71
CA PRO A 451 -33.02 -34.83 -34.71
C PRO A 451 -32.30 -34.63 -36.05
N LEU A 452 -31.04 -34.19 -36.00
CA LEU A 452 -30.17 -34.11 -37.15
C LEU A 452 -29.93 -35.52 -37.75
N PRO A 453 -29.85 -35.68 -39.08
CA PRO A 453 -29.53 -36.97 -39.69
C PRO A 453 -28.12 -37.40 -39.25
N LYS A 454 -27.95 -38.69 -38.91
CA LYS A 454 -26.63 -39.23 -38.57
C LYS A 454 -25.70 -39.09 -39.78
N PRO A 455 -24.49 -38.51 -39.63
CA PRO A 455 -23.54 -38.41 -40.74
C PRO A 455 -22.95 -39.79 -41.05
N ASN A 456 -22.84 -40.08 -42.35
CA ASN A 456 -22.26 -41.30 -42.90
C ASN A 456 -20.74 -41.26 -42.70
N THR A 457 -20.18 -42.21 -41.94
CA THR A 457 -18.79 -42.19 -41.44
C THR A 457 -17.70 -42.39 -42.51
N ASP A 458 -18.07 -42.70 -43.74
CA ASP A 458 -17.11 -43.13 -44.76
C ASP A 458 -16.50 -41.97 -45.57
N GLN A 459 -17.03 -40.76 -45.49
CA GLN A 459 -16.52 -39.59 -46.24
C GLN A 459 -15.52 -38.71 -45.47
N LEU A 460 -15.32 -38.92 -44.16
CA LEU A 460 -14.44 -38.09 -43.33
C LEU A 460 -13.00 -38.61 -43.21
N MET A 461 -12.71 -39.80 -43.74
CA MET A 461 -11.38 -40.42 -43.66
C MET A 461 -10.42 -39.98 -44.78
N ASP A 462 -10.92 -39.56 -45.95
CA ASP A 462 -10.06 -39.23 -47.09
C ASP A 462 -9.52 -37.79 -47.06
N ASP A 463 -10.33 -36.81 -46.63
CA ASP A 463 -9.91 -35.39 -46.56
C ASP A 463 -8.92 -35.09 -45.41
N GLY A 464 -8.84 -35.98 -44.42
CA GLY A 464 -7.97 -35.83 -43.24
C GLY A 464 -6.52 -36.26 -43.45
N LEU A 465 -6.27 -37.19 -44.37
CA LEU A 465 -4.94 -37.78 -44.58
C LEU A 465 -4.05 -36.97 -45.54
N GLU A 466 -4.63 -36.23 -46.50
CA GLU A 466 -3.86 -35.37 -47.41
C GLU A 466 -3.25 -34.13 -46.71
N LYS A 467 -3.91 -33.61 -45.66
CA LYS A 467 -3.42 -32.42 -44.93
C LYS A 467 -2.31 -32.69 -43.91
N ILE A 468 -2.10 -33.95 -43.53
CA ILE A 468 -1.10 -34.33 -42.52
C ILE A 468 0.28 -34.61 -43.15
N GLN A 469 0.35 -34.91 -44.45
CA GLN A 469 1.63 -35.10 -45.15
C GLN A 469 2.32 -33.79 -45.59
N GLN A 470 1.62 -32.65 -45.67
CA GLN A 470 2.21 -31.39 -46.11
C GLN A 470 2.91 -30.57 -45.02
N ASN A 471 2.68 -30.88 -43.73
CA ASN A 471 3.16 -30.04 -42.63
C ASN A 471 4.15 -30.74 -41.68
N GLY A 472 4.96 -31.69 -42.18
CA GLY A 472 6.31 -32.00 -41.68
C GLY A 472 6.57 -32.20 -40.18
N ILE A 473 5.56 -32.36 -39.32
CA ILE A 473 5.71 -32.53 -37.88
C ILE A 473 5.57 -34.03 -37.59
N VAL A 474 6.71 -34.70 -37.48
CA VAL A 474 6.79 -36.05 -36.91
C VAL A 474 6.66 -35.93 -35.40
N LEU A 475 5.46 -36.14 -34.87
CA LEU A 475 5.29 -36.50 -33.46
C LEU A 475 5.69 -37.97 -33.30
N ARG A 476 6.89 -38.24 -32.78
CA ARG A 476 7.18 -39.56 -32.20
C ARG A 476 6.41 -39.70 -30.89
N GLY A 477 5.28 -40.39 -30.98
CA GLY A 477 4.63 -41.04 -29.84
C GLY A 477 5.50 -42.16 -29.30
N GLY A 478 5.46 -42.33 -27.98
CA GLY A 478 6.27 -43.31 -27.25
C GLY A 478 5.81 -44.75 -27.41
N SER A 479 6.56 -45.59 -26.70
CA SER A 479 6.16 -46.89 -26.18
C SER A 479 6.77 -47.04 -24.80
#